data_AF-A0A2R5FX03-F1
#
_entry.id   AF-A0A2R5FX03-F1
#
_cell.length_a   1.000
_cell.length_b   1.000
_cell.length_c   1.000
_cell.angle_alpha   90.00
_cell.angle_beta   90.00
_cell.angle_gamma   90.00
#
_symmetry.space_group_name_H-M   'P 1'
#
loop_
_entity.id
_entity.type
_entity.pdbx_description
1 polymer ?
#
loop_
_entity_poly.entity_id
_entity_poly.type
_entity_poly.pdbx_seq_one_letter_code
_entity_poly.pdbx_strand_id
1 'polypeptide(L)'
;MTFKELQAGDYFRITGMSIGYVYRKTSDDCCSLNATSQPIRSHTQVKKLTGAELIEYLAQQPTAAEQNPKPVVRLKSRYQS
;
A
#
# COMPACT_ATOMS: atom_id res chain seq x y z
N MET A 1 -11.42 -5.63 -9.63
CA MET A 1 -11.38 -4.36 -10.40
C MET A 1 -9.94 -4.00 -10.68
N THR A 2 -9.72 -3.07 -11.58
CA THR A 2 -8.40 -2.54 -11.96
C THR A 2 -8.19 -1.15 -11.38
N PHE A 3 -6.93 -0.71 -11.33
CA PHE A 3 -6.60 0.62 -10.82
C PHE A 3 -7.27 1.76 -11.62
N LYS A 4 -7.41 1.58 -12.93
CA LYS A 4 -8.10 2.53 -13.81
C LYS A 4 -9.57 2.73 -13.41
N GLU A 5 -10.22 1.72 -12.85
CA GLU A 5 -11.64 1.78 -12.43
C GLU A 5 -11.85 2.50 -11.08
N LEU A 6 -10.79 2.79 -10.32
CA LEU A 6 -10.90 3.56 -9.07
C LEU A 6 -11.05 5.06 -9.34
N GLN A 7 -11.70 5.78 -8.42
CA GLN A 7 -11.71 7.24 -8.48
C GLN A 7 -10.54 7.84 -7.69
N ALA A 8 -10.11 9.04 -8.05
CA ALA A 8 -9.15 9.78 -7.25
C ALA A 8 -9.72 10.01 -5.84
N GLY A 9 -8.93 9.69 -4.81
CA GLY A 9 -9.35 9.71 -3.42
C GLY A 9 -9.80 8.35 -2.87
N ASP A 10 -10.08 7.36 -3.71
CA ASP A 10 -10.45 6.01 -3.24
C ASP A 10 -9.26 5.31 -2.57
N TYR A 11 -9.57 4.60 -1.48
CA TYR A 11 -8.65 3.69 -0.83
C TYR A 11 -8.79 2.28 -1.42
N PHE A 12 -7.66 1.63 -1.67
CA PHE A 12 -7.63 0.31 -2.27
C PHE A 12 -6.42 -0.49 -1.79
N ARG A 13 -6.46 -1.79 -2.02
CA ARG A 13 -5.34 -2.70 -1.86
C ARG A 13 -5.01 -3.38 -3.19
N ILE A 14 -3.74 -3.68 -3.40
CA ILE A 14 -3.31 -4.47 -4.56
C ILE A 14 -3.60 -5.94 -4.25
N THR A 15 -4.24 -6.63 -5.19
CA THR A 15 -4.55 -8.06 -5.03
C THR A 15 -3.25 -8.85 -4.98
N GLY A 16 -3.09 -9.71 -3.97
CA GLY A 16 -1.86 -10.48 -3.74
C GLY A 16 -0.86 -9.84 -2.78
N MET A 17 -1.13 -8.61 -2.31
CA MET A 17 -0.38 -8.02 -1.20
C MET A 17 -1.02 -8.32 0.16
N SER A 18 -0.22 -8.22 1.23
CA SER A 18 -0.70 -8.34 2.60
C SER A 18 -1.76 -7.30 2.92
N ILE A 19 -2.73 -7.69 3.76
CA ILE A 19 -3.87 -6.86 4.18
C ILE A 19 -3.48 -5.53 4.87
N GLY A 20 -2.24 -5.41 5.34
CA GLY A 20 -1.72 -4.18 5.95
C GLY A 20 -1.33 -3.07 4.96
N TYR A 21 -1.31 -3.33 3.65
CA TYR A 21 -0.93 -2.31 2.66
C TYR A 21 -2.17 -1.64 2.06
N VAL A 22 -2.50 -0.46 2.59
CA VAL A 22 -3.59 0.39 2.10
C VAL A 22 -3.03 1.53 1.27
N TYR A 23 -3.47 1.62 0.02
CA TYR A 23 -3.09 2.64 -0.95
C TYR A 23 -4.27 3.60 -1.16
N ARG A 24 -3.96 4.84 -1.54
CA ARG A 24 -4.93 5.86 -1.95
C ARG A 24 -4.67 6.24 -3.39
N LYS A 25 -5.70 6.26 -4.25
CA LYS A 25 -5.54 6.72 -5.64
C LYS A 25 -5.40 8.24 -5.63
N THR A 26 -4.33 8.76 -6.22
CA THR A 26 -4.11 10.22 -6.39
C THR A 26 -4.32 10.64 -7.83
N SER A 27 -3.95 9.81 -8.80
CA SER A 27 -4.13 10.05 -10.23
C SER A 27 -4.27 8.73 -10.99
N ASP A 28 -4.46 8.77 -12.31
CA ASP A 28 -4.67 7.57 -13.14
C ASP A 28 -3.45 6.67 -13.32
N ASP A 29 -2.26 7.17 -13.00
CA ASP A 29 -1.00 6.41 -13.02
C ASP A 29 -0.22 6.48 -11.69
N CYS A 30 -0.79 7.14 -10.67
CA CYS A 30 -0.13 7.35 -9.37
C CYS A 30 -1.06 6.99 -8.21
N CYS A 31 -0.49 6.32 -7.21
CA CYS A 31 -1.12 6.09 -5.92
C CYS A 31 -0.21 6.55 -4.79
N SER A 32 -0.77 6.70 -3.59
CA SER A 32 -0.01 7.06 -2.39
C SER A 32 -0.19 6.02 -1.31
N LEU A 33 0.91 5.62 -0.68
CA LEU A 33 0.95 4.76 0.50
C LEU A 33 1.64 5.53 1.63
N ASN A 34 0.93 5.83 2.72
CA ASN A 34 1.43 6.63 3.85
C ASN A 34 2.20 7.89 3.41
N ALA A 35 1.58 8.72 2.57
CA ALA A 35 2.16 9.93 1.98
C ALA A 35 3.30 9.74 0.97
N THR A 36 3.74 8.51 0.72
CA THR A 36 4.70 8.22 -0.35
C THR A 36 3.96 7.96 -1.66
N SER A 37 4.10 8.86 -2.63
CA SER A 37 3.55 8.67 -3.97
C SER A 37 4.38 7.64 -4.74
N GLN A 38 3.71 6.66 -5.33
CA GLN A 38 4.31 5.59 -6.12
C GLN A 38 3.58 5.47 -7.46
N PRO A 39 4.33 5.22 -8.55
CA PRO A 39 3.73 4.91 -9.83
C PRO A 39 3.06 3.53 -9.79
N ILE A 40 1.90 3.39 -10.44
CA ILE A 40 1.15 2.13 -10.49
C ILE A 40 0.59 1.91 -11.90
N ARG A 41 0.62 0.66 -12.36
CA ARG A 41 0.08 0.31 -13.68
C ARG A 41 -1.45 0.38 -13.63
N SER A 42 -2.07 1.00 -14.62
CA SER A 42 -3.53 1.17 -14.69
C SER A 42 -4.30 -0.16 -14.77
N HIS A 43 -3.66 -1.22 -15.29
CA HIS A 43 -4.19 -2.60 -15.35
C HIS A 43 -3.94 -3.44 -14.08
N THR A 44 -3.31 -2.87 -13.05
CA THR A 44 -3.06 -3.60 -11.79
C THR A 44 -4.39 -4.02 -11.18
N GLN A 45 -4.51 -5.29 -10.80
CA GLN A 45 -5.67 -5.77 -10.08
C GLN A 45 -5.67 -5.23 -8.66
N VAL A 46 -6.75 -4.55 -8.31
CA VAL A 46 -6.93 -3.91 -7.02
C VAL A 46 -8.30 -4.27 -6.45
N LYS A 47 -8.41 -4.12 -5.14
CA LYS A 47 -9.65 -4.23 -4.40
C LYS A 47 -9.87 -2.93 -3.65
N LYS A 48 -10.95 -2.22 -3.98
CA LYS A 48 -11.41 -1.04 -3.24
C LYS A 48 -11.72 -1.45 -1.80
N LEU A 49 -11.26 -0.63 -0.86
CA LEU A 49 -11.59 -0.77 0.55
C LEU A 49 -12.95 -0.14 0.81
N THR A 50 -13.75 -0.80 1.64
CA THR A 50 -14.99 -0.24 2.17
C THR A 50 -14.67 0.64 3.39
N GLY A 51 -15.60 1.52 3.76
CA GLY A 51 -15.43 2.40 4.91
C GLY A 51 -15.11 1.66 6.20
N ALA A 52 -15.69 0.47 6.41
CA ALA A 52 -15.40 -0.38 7.56
C ALA A 52 -13.91 -0.81 7.61
N GLU A 53 -13.38 -1.38 6.52
CA GLU A 53 -11.97 -1.80 6.45
C GLU A 53 -11.03 -0.61 6.62
N LEU A 54 -11.39 0.56 6.10
CA LEU A 54 -10.61 1.78 6.27
C LEU A 54 -10.59 2.24 7.72
N ILE A 55 -11.73 2.21 8.41
CA ILE A 55 -11.83 2.55 9.84
C ILE A 55 -11.01 1.58 10.67
N GLU A 56 -11.10 0.28 10.39
CA GLU A 56 -10.30 -0.74 11.08
C GLU A 56 -8.80 -0.54 10.84
N TYR A 57 -8.39 -0.23 9.61
CA TYR A 57 -7.00 0.09 9.28
C TYR A 57 -6.52 1.34 10.02
N LEU A 58 -7.32 2.41 10.03
CA LEU A 58 -6.99 3.65 10.73
C LEU A 58 -6.95 3.47 12.24
N ALA A 59 -7.83 2.61 12.81
CA ALA A 59 -7.83 2.27 14.22
C ALA A 59 -6.62 1.41 14.63
N GLN A 60 -6.12 0.56 13.72
CA GLN A 60 -4.91 -0.24 13.91
C GLN A 60 -3.60 0.53 13.64
N GLN A 61 -3.68 1.76 13.12
CA GLN A 61 -2.53 2.62 12.89
C GLN A 61 -2.37 3.61 14.06
N PRO A 62 -1.52 3.32 15.07
CA PRO A 62 -1.12 4.33 16.03
C PRO A 62 -0.30 5.39 15.28
N THR A 63 -0.91 6.54 14.98
CA THR A 63 -0.24 7.78 14.52
C THR A 63 0.95 7.57 13.57
N ALA A 64 0.68 7.23 12.31
CA ALA A 64 1.36 7.65 11.07
C ALA A 64 2.90 7.94 11.00
N ALA A 65 3.75 7.45 11.91
CA ALA A 65 5.19 7.73 11.88
C ALA A 65 6.07 6.52 11.52
N GLU A 66 5.54 5.29 11.50
CA GLU A 66 6.38 4.09 11.32
C GLU A 66 5.80 3.08 10.31
N GLN A 67 5.51 3.54 9.09
CA GLN A 67 5.46 2.64 7.94
C GLN A 67 6.70 2.83 7.08
N ASN A 68 7.86 2.63 7.70
CA ASN A 68 9.04 2.18 6.98
C ASN A 68 9.03 0.65 7.08
N PRO A 69 8.64 -0.11 6.04
CA PRO A 69 9.11 -1.48 6.00
C PRO A 69 10.62 -1.35 5.77
N LYS A 70 11.41 -1.32 6.85
CA LYS A 70 12.80 -1.72 6.76
C LYS A 70 12.75 -3.06 6.03
N PRO A 71 13.30 -3.20 4.82
CA PRO A 71 13.50 -4.53 4.31
C PRO A 71 14.44 -5.16 5.32
N VAL A 72 13.94 -6.11 6.10
CA VAL A 72 14.78 -6.99 6.91
C VAL A 72 15.46 -7.93 5.91
N VAL A 73 16.41 -7.38 5.16
CA VAL A 73 17.47 -8.16 4.54
C VAL A 73 18.34 -8.67 5.68
N ARG A 74 17.87 -9.73 6.32
CA ARG A 74 18.69 -10.59 7.18
C ARG A 74 19.55 -11.44 6.26
N LEU A 75 20.52 -10.81 5.60
CA LEU A 75 21.57 -11.54 4.91
C LEU A 75 22.54 -12.04 5.98
N LYS A 76 22.46 -13.36 6.21
CA LYS A 76 23.29 -14.10 7.16
C LYS A 76 24.77 -13.93 6.82
N SER A 77 25.54 -13.71 7.89
CA SER A 77 26.88 -14.26 8.17
C SER A 77 28.00 -14.11 7.15
N ARG A 78 29.04 -13.39 7.62
CA ARG A 78 30.47 -13.71 7.50
C ARG A 78 30.80 -14.99 6.71
N TYR A 79 31.58 -14.84 5.64
CA TYR A 79 32.69 -15.74 5.39
C TYR A 79 33.90 -14.95 4.91
N GLN A 80 35.03 -15.22 5.54
CA GLN A 80 36.35 -14.64 5.29
C GLN A 80 36.83 -14.97 3.88
N SER A 81 37.72 -14.12 3.34
CA SER A 81 39.02 -14.60 2.87
C SER A 81 40.05 -13.48 2.87
#